data_AF-A0A316M4P5-F1
#
_entry.id   AF-A0A316M4P5-F1
#
_cell.length_a   1.000
_cell.length_b   1.000
_cell.length_c   1.000
_cell.angle_alpha   90.00
_cell.angle_beta   90.00
_cell.angle_gamma   90.00
#
_symmetry.space_group_name_H-M   'P 1'
#
loop_
_entity.id
_entity.type
_entity.pdbx_description
1 polymer ?
#
loop_
_entity_poly.entity_id
_entity_poly.type
_entity_poly.pdbx_seq_one_letter_code
_entity_poly.pdbx_strand_id
1 'polypeptide(L)'
;MDNFIKLPNQLIWSYKEDEYTLMDTIGDKVLYILPYLDLMTNRLNMCNFSLEDMIVNADYKVDTHKNKSVDKFKCALQELQLREIIYTNTDFNNVKPKEMISCMLNIPFKKKDDDDTEFFTITHDNFLKILSDDSKLDKITLIKIYFYINARLSRRIEEDIDFKHYVGGKSNSFYGTYDTICKDLKITDTVLTKYLKRLQELELVFFDNIGLLQDLLEGTIYTANNVYVIDKKELEQALKESKLYYKECSNIVILGKKSKEETKKIIGLHGKIKQEKNKKNKNNVDKLEKKLKQLSKKNDNRIGERHNVADQIDESIENLPNKNVWGEDNPFVVDSRPNVEPLKDNTRIINVKQTVTQNRTSVPTSTVEDTTKIRKEITNMCKIIKEWDSSADLLSISTVKLDTLKNCNIAYNNFKEFIETNIEP
;
A
#
# COMPACT_ATOMS: atom_id res chain seq x y z
N MET A 1 13.41 -24.90 15.58
CA MET A 1 13.64 -23.81 14.63
C MET A 1 12.28 -23.28 14.29
N ASP A 2 12.04 -22.01 14.57
CA ASP A 2 10.80 -21.39 14.16
C ASP A 2 10.82 -21.29 12.62
N ASN A 3 9.86 -21.96 11.99
CA ASN A 3 9.79 -22.03 10.53
C ASN A 3 9.10 -20.76 10.01
N PHE A 4 9.89 -19.84 9.47
CA PHE A 4 9.42 -18.59 8.89
C PHE A 4 9.67 -18.56 7.39
N ILE A 5 8.69 -18.03 6.65
CA ILE A 5 8.83 -17.64 5.26
C ILE A 5 9.33 -16.20 5.24
N LYS A 6 10.44 -15.94 4.56
CA LYS A 6 11.00 -14.60 4.37
C LYS A 6 10.64 -14.09 2.97
N LEU A 7 10.01 -12.92 2.88
CA LEU A 7 9.54 -12.35 1.61
C LEU A 7 9.97 -10.88 1.48
N PRO A 8 10.35 -10.40 0.28
CA PRO A 8 10.76 -9.02 0.08
C PRO A 8 9.55 -8.10 0.19
N ASN A 9 9.71 -6.91 0.75
CA ASN A 9 8.60 -5.94 0.83
C ASN A 9 8.01 -5.64 -0.56
N GLN A 10 8.89 -5.49 -1.57
CA GLN A 10 8.54 -5.25 -2.98
C GLN A 10 7.64 -6.34 -3.59
N LEU A 11 7.45 -7.49 -2.93
CA LEU A 11 6.44 -8.46 -3.32
C LEU A 11 5.05 -7.83 -3.45
N ILE A 12 4.69 -6.96 -2.50
CA ILE A 12 3.33 -6.40 -2.39
C ILE A 12 3.29 -4.90 -2.07
N TRP A 13 4.40 -4.31 -1.64
CA TRP A 13 4.44 -2.91 -1.25
C TRP A 13 5.82 -2.30 -1.50
N SER A 14 5.85 -1.09 -2.08
CA SER A 14 7.05 -0.26 -2.16
C SER A 14 6.82 1.06 -1.45
N TYR A 15 7.89 1.61 -0.86
CA TYR A 15 7.89 2.93 -0.26
C TYR A 15 8.03 4.05 -1.30
N LYS A 16 8.49 3.73 -2.51
CA LYS A 16 8.64 4.69 -3.61
C LYS A 16 7.35 4.73 -4.42
N GLU A 17 6.80 5.93 -4.59
CA GLU A 17 5.48 6.14 -5.21
C GLU A 17 5.34 5.64 -6.66
N ASP A 18 6.46 5.38 -7.35
CA ASP A 18 6.50 4.96 -8.76
C ASP A 18 7.11 3.56 -9.01
N GLU A 19 7.37 2.79 -7.95
CA GLU A 19 7.89 1.42 -8.11
C GLU A 19 6.78 0.38 -8.16
N TYR A 20 6.73 -0.37 -9.27
CA TYR A 20 5.85 -1.53 -9.39
C TYR A 20 6.29 -2.67 -8.49
N THR A 21 5.32 -3.31 -7.85
CA THR A 21 5.55 -4.52 -7.03
C THR A 21 5.67 -5.77 -7.92
N LEU A 22 6.18 -6.88 -7.36
CA LEU A 22 6.13 -8.17 -8.07
C LEU A 22 4.68 -8.58 -8.35
N MET A 23 3.76 -8.31 -7.42
CA MET A 23 2.34 -8.50 -7.63
C MET A 23 1.80 -7.68 -8.82
N ASP A 24 2.24 -6.44 -9.01
CA ASP A 24 1.78 -5.60 -10.13
C ASP A 24 2.30 -6.08 -11.49
N THR A 25 3.52 -6.62 -11.52
CA THR A 25 4.19 -7.03 -12.77
C THR A 25 3.92 -8.47 -13.16
N ILE A 26 3.85 -9.38 -12.19
CA ILE A 26 3.65 -10.84 -12.38
C ILE A 26 2.17 -11.22 -12.18
N GLY A 27 1.45 -10.48 -11.34
CA GLY A 27 0.06 -10.73 -10.97
C GLY A 27 -0.12 -11.37 -9.60
N ASP A 28 -1.32 -11.25 -9.03
CA ASP A 28 -1.67 -11.65 -7.66
C ASP A 28 -1.31 -13.10 -7.27
N LYS A 29 -1.14 -14.01 -8.23
CA LYS A 29 -0.77 -15.41 -7.95
C LYS A 29 0.61 -15.56 -7.35
N VAL A 30 1.52 -14.62 -7.62
CA VAL A 30 2.87 -14.63 -7.05
C VAL A 30 2.87 -14.61 -5.52
N LEU A 31 1.84 -13.98 -4.92
CA LEU A 31 1.66 -13.90 -3.47
C LEU A 31 1.43 -15.26 -2.82
N TYR A 32 0.89 -16.22 -3.57
CA TYR A 32 0.74 -17.60 -3.11
C TYR A 32 1.91 -18.48 -3.56
N ILE A 33 2.38 -18.30 -4.79
CA ILE A 33 3.42 -19.17 -5.38
C ILE A 33 4.72 -19.10 -4.59
N LEU A 34 5.22 -17.90 -4.26
CA LEU A 34 6.49 -17.78 -3.52
C LEU A 34 6.46 -18.47 -2.14
N PRO A 35 5.51 -18.16 -1.24
CA PRO A 35 5.46 -18.85 0.05
C PRO A 35 5.16 -20.35 -0.09
N TYR A 36 4.39 -20.78 -1.11
CA TYR A 36 4.20 -22.20 -1.39
C TYR A 36 5.52 -22.89 -1.76
N LEU A 37 6.32 -22.30 -2.65
CA LEU A 37 7.62 -22.85 -3.04
C LEU A 37 8.59 -22.90 -1.85
N ASP A 38 8.59 -21.87 -1.01
CA ASP A 38 9.40 -21.83 0.23
C ASP A 38 9.01 -22.97 1.18
N LEU A 39 7.70 -23.17 1.44
CA LEU A 39 7.19 -24.29 2.23
C LEU A 39 7.58 -25.66 1.67
N MET A 40 7.63 -25.80 0.34
CA MET A 40 7.93 -27.05 -0.35
C MET A 40 9.44 -27.26 -0.56
N THR A 41 10.27 -26.29 -0.17
CA THR A 41 11.72 -26.38 -0.31
C THR A 41 12.29 -27.34 0.74
N ASN A 42 12.98 -28.37 0.27
CA ASN A 42 13.61 -29.36 1.15
C ASN A 42 14.98 -28.88 1.65
N ARG A 43 15.62 -29.70 2.50
CA ARG A 43 16.95 -29.40 3.07
C ARG A 43 18.09 -29.30 2.04
N LEU A 44 17.85 -29.71 0.79
CA LEU A 44 18.79 -29.58 -0.33
C LEU A 44 18.50 -28.34 -1.19
N ASN A 45 17.66 -27.42 -0.70
CA ASN A 45 17.20 -26.24 -1.44
C ASN A 45 16.46 -26.56 -2.74
N MET A 46 15.80 -27.71 -2.80
CA MET A 46 15.01 -28.16 -3.95
C MET A 46 13.53 -28.14 -3.60
N CYS A 47 12.72 -27.53 -4.47
CA CYS A 47 11.27 -27.55 -4.40
C CYS A 47 10.72 -28.49 -5.49
N ASN A 48 9.87 -29.43 -5.09
CA ASN A 48 9.21 -30.38 -5.99
C ASN A 48 7.69 -30.22 -5.88
N PHE A 49 7.01 -30.03 -7.00
CA PHE A 49 5.56 -29.81 -7.03
C PHE A 49 4.96 -30.15 -8.40
N SER A 50 3.64 -30.31 -8.46
CA SER A 50 2.89 -30.26 -9.71
C SER A 50 2.06 -28.96 -9.77
N LEU A 51 1.69 -28.51 -10.98
CA LEU A 51 0.80 -27.36 -11.13
C LEU A 51 -0.59 -27.65 -10.53
N GLU A 52 -1.08 -28.89 -10.67
CA GLU A 52 -2.36 -29.31 -10.09
C GLU A 52 -2.35 -29.15 -8.57
N ASP A 53 -1.32 -29.67 -7.88
CA ASP A 53 -1.23 -29.56 -6.42
C ASP A 53 -1.15 -28.10 -5.98
N MET A 54 -0.34 -27.30 -6.66
CA MET A 54 -0.19 -25.87 -6.36
C MET A 54 -1.51 -25.11 -6.52
N ILE A 55 -2.27 -25.38 -7.58
CA ILE A 55 -3.55 -24.72 -7.89
C ILE A 55 -4.65 -25.15 -6.91
N VAL A 56 -4.72 -26.45 -6.60
CA VAL A 56 -5.72 -26.99 -5.67
C VAL A 56 -5.47 -26.51 -4.24
N ASN A 57 -4.22 -26.47 -3.78
CA ASN A 57 -3.86 -25.93 -2.46
C ASN A 57 -4.17 -24.42 -2.34
N ALA A 58 -4.16 -23.69 -3.46
CA ALA A 58 -4.61 -22.30 -3.52
C ALA A 58 -6.15 -22.13 -3.56
N ASP A 59 -6.92 -23.24 -3.50
CA ASP A 59 -8.38 -23.29 -3.60
C ASP A 59 -8.95 -22.86 -4.96
N TYR A 60 -8.20 -23.16 -6.03
CA TYR A 60 -8.66 -22.98 -7.40
C TYR A 60 -8.98 -24.32 -8.04
N LYS A 61 -9.99 -24.30 -8.92
CA LYS A 61 -10.23 -25.43 -9.84
C LYS A 61 -9.12 -25.47 -10.88
N VAL A 62 -8.59 -26.66 -11.16
CA VAL A 62 -7.70 -26.89 -12.30
C VAL A 62 -8.48 -26.68 -13.60
N ASP A 63 -8.16 -25.61 -14.32
CA ASP A 63 -8.82 -25.21 -15.56
C ASP A 63 -7.76 -24.84 -16.59
N THR A 64 -7.70 -25.64 -17.65
CA THR A 64 -6.69 -25.59 -18.72
C THR A 64 -7.02 -24.62 -19.84
N HIS A 65 -8.18 -23.96 -19.83
CA HIS A 65 -8.49 -22.97 -20.86
C HIS A 65 -7.60 -21.73 -20.71
N LYS A 66 -7.40 -21.00 -21.82
CA LYS A 66 -6.61 -19.75 -21.83
C LYS A 66 -7.16 -18.74 -20.83
N ASN A 67 -6.26 -18.01 -20.16
CA ASN A 67 -6.52 -17.04 -19.10
C ASN A 67 -7.24 -17.62 -17.85
N LYS A 68 -7.22 -18.94 -17.66
CA LYS A 68 -7.73 -19.60 -16.44
C LYS A 68 -6.60 -19.93 -15.47
N SER A 69 -6.89 -20.76 -14.47
CA SER A 69 -5.97 -21.03 -13.36
C SER A 69 -4.64 -21.58 -13.85
N VAL A 70 -4.64 -22.63 -14.68
CA VAL A 70 -3.39 -23.25 -15.16
C VAL A 70 -2.53 -22.24 -15.92
N ASP A 71 -3.14 -21.50 -16.86
CA ASP A 71 -2.45 -20.49 -17.67
C ASP A 71 -1.86 -19.38 -16.79
N LYS A 72 -2.63 -18.85 -15.83
CA LYS A 72 -2.16 -17.79 -14.91
C LYS A 72 -1.02 -18.24 -14.01
N PHE A 73 -1.05 -19.47 -13.51
CA PHE A 73 0.04 -20.01 -12.69
C PHE A 73 1.29 -20.28 -13.53
N LYS A 74 1.13 -20.79 -14.76
CA LYS A 74 2.25 -20.94 -15.71
C LYS A 74 2.90 -19.60 -16.02
N CYS A 75 2.13 -18.58 -16.39
CA CYS A 75 2.66 -17.24 -16.65
C CYS A 75 3.44 -16.69 -15.45
N ALA A 76 2.91 -16.84 -14.24
CA ALA A 76 3.60 -16.38 -13.04
C ALA A 76 4.93 -17.12 -12.80
N LEU A 77 4.95 -18.45 -12.97
CA LEU A 77 6.17 -19.25 -12.84
C LEU A 77 7.20 -18.92 -13.93
N GLN A 78 6.77 -18.65 -15.16
CA GLN A 78 7.64 -18.19 -16.24
C GLN A 78 8.29 -16.85 -15.91
N GLU A 79 7.52 -15.88 -15.42
CA GLU A 79 8.05 -14.58 -15.01
C GLU A 79 9.04 -14.72 -13.85
N LEU A 80 8.78 -15.61 -12.89
CA LEU A 80 9.73 -15.93 -11.82
C LEU A 80 11.02 -16.58 -12.36
N GLN A 81 10.93 -17.43 -13.38
CA GLN A 81 12.08 -18.05 -14.04
C GLN A 81 12.91 -17.01 -14.80
N LEU A 82 12.26 -16.11 -15.55
CA LEU A 82 12.92 -15.02 -16.28
C LEU A 82 13.65 -14.03 -15.37
N ARG A 83 13.14 -13.85 -14.14
CA ARG A 83 13.76 -12.98 -13.12
C ARG A 83 14.78 -13.69 -12.25
N GLU A 84 15.11 -14.95 -12.57
CA GLU A 84 16.05 -15.77 -11.81
C GLU A 84 15.65 -15.99 -10.33
N ILE A 85 14.35 -15.85 -10.03
CA ILE A 85 13.80 -16.14 -8.70
C ILE A 85 13.63 -17.64 -8.50
N ILE A 86 13.33 -18.36 -9.60
CA ILE A 86 13.36 -19.83 -9.63
C ILE A 86 14.32 -20.31 -10.72
N TYR A 87 15.12 -21.33 -10.38
CA TYR A 87 16.01 -21.98 -11.34
C TYR A 87 15.47 -23.36 -11.70
N THR A 88 15.12 -23.56 -12.97
CA THR A 88 14.65 -24.82 -13.52
C THR A 88 14.85 -24.85 -15.04
N ASN A 89 15.01 -26.06 -15.59
CA ASN A 89 15.02 -26.29 -17.04
C ASN A 89 13.62 -26.55 -17.62
N THR A 90 12.58 -26.46 -16.78
CA THR A 90 11.20 -26.72 -17.17
C THR A 90 10.70 -25.64 -18.14
N ASP A 91 10.11 -26.05 -19.25
CA ASP A 91 9.32 -25.16 -20.11
C ASP A 91 7.87 -25.16 -19.65
N PHE A 92 7.49 -24.14 -18.88
CA PHE A 92 6.15 -23.99 -18.35
C PHE A 92 5.07 -23.83 -19.44
N ASN A 93 5.40 -23.46 -20.68
CA ASN A 93 4.39 -23.42 -21.75
C ASN A 93 3.85 -24.82 -22.02
N ASN A 94 4.72 -25.82 -22.00
CA ASN A 94 4.43 -27.19 -22.42
C ASN A 94 4.16 -28.16 -21.26
N VAL A 95 4.46 -27.77 -20.02
CA VAL A 95 4.26 -28.63 -18.84
C VAL A 95 2.79 -29.02 -18.63
N LYS A 96 2.53 -30.29 -18.30
CA LYS A 96 1.16 -30.75 -17.98
C LYS A 96 0.81 -30.50 -16.50
N PRO A 97 -0.48 -30.36 -16.13
CA PRO A 97 -0.84 -30.06 -14.75
C PRO A 97 -0.31 -31.05 -13.70
N LYS A 98 -0.27 -32.34 -14.04
CA LYS A 98 0.17 -33.46 -13.17
C LYS A 98 1.68 -33.72 -13.21
N GLU A 99 2.40 -33.04 -14.09
CA GLU A 99 3.82 -33.28 -14.27
C GLU A 99 4.59 -32.77 -13.05
N MET A 100 5.56 -33.57 -12.58
CA MET A 100 6.42 -33.17 -11.48
C MET A 100 7.45 -32.16 -11.97
N ILE A 101 7.51 -31.03 -11.29
CA ILE A 101 8.43 -29.93 -11.57
C ILE A 101 9.40 -29.85 -10.40
N SER A 102 10.69 -29.72 -10.73
CA SER A 102 11.77 -29.48 -9.77
C SER A 102 12.41 -28.13 -10.06
N CYS A 103 12.55 -27.30 -9.03
CA CYS A 103 13.27 -26.03 -9.12
C CYS A 103 14.06 -25.74 -7.84
N MET A 104 15.01 -24.81 -7.94
CA MET A 104 15.62 -24.15 -6.78
C MET A 104 15.02 -22.75 -6.63
N LEU A 105 14.78 -22.33 -5.38
CA LEU A 105 14.27 -21.01 -5.05
C LEU A 105 15.42 -20.09 -4.67
N ASN A 106 15.42 -18.87 -5.21
CA ASN A 106 16.39 -17.81 -4.90
C ASN A 106 15.69 -16.46 -4.89
N ILE A 107 15.10 -16.10 -3.75
CA ILE A 107 14.37 -14.84 -3.64
C ILE A 107 15.38 -13.69 -3.46
N PRO A 108 15.41 -12.68 -4.34
CA PRO A 108 16.30 -11.54 -4.19
C PRO A 108 15.80 -10.63 -3.07
N PHE A 109 16.71 -10.27 -2.17
CA PHE A 109 16.47 -9.29 -1.12
C PHE A 109 17.41 -8.10 -1.31
N LYS A 110 16.93 -6.91 -0.96
CA LYS A 110 17.79 -5.71 -0.93
C LYS A 110 18.75 -5.83 0.24
N LYS A 111 20.04 -5.59 -0.03
CA LYS A 111 21.11 -5.70 0.97
C LYS A 111 21.72 -4.36 1.34
N LYS A 112 22.12 -4.21 2.59
CA LYS A 112 23.02 -3.18 3.11
C LYS A 112 24.00 -3.88 4.03
N ASP A 113 25.31 -3.72 3.78
CA ASP A 113 26.37 -4.35 4.58
C ASP A 113 26.17 -5.87 4.77
N ASP A 114 25.90 -6.58 3.67
CA ASP A 114 25.59 -8.02 3.59
C ASP A 114 24.27 -8.49 4.24
N ASP A 115 23.61 -7.63 5.00
CA ASP A 115 22.31 -7.90 5.62
C ASP A 115 21.14 -7.51 4.72
N ASP A 116 20.12 -8.35 4.69
CA ASP A 116 18.86 -8.03 4.02
C ASP A 116 18.13 -6.93 4.81
N THR A 117 17.60 -5.92 4.11
CA THR A 117 17.04 -4.71 4.74
C THR A 117 15.55 -4.48 4.48
N GLU A 118 15.01 -5.03 3.39
CA GLU A 118 13.62 -4.78 2.97
C GLU A 118 12.84 -6.08 2.80
N PHE A 119 12.51 -6.69 3.93
CA PHE A 119 11.75 -7.94 3.97
C PHE A 119 10.76 -7.94 5.12
N PHE A 120 9.77 -8.81 5.01
CA PHE A 120 8.89 -9.21 6.10
C PHE A 120 8.95 -10.72 6.28
N THR A 121 8.53 -11.18 7.45
CA THR A 121 8.47 -12.62 7.77
C THR A 121 7.07 -13.00 8.19
N ILE A 122 6.68 -14.23 7.87
CA ILE A 122 5.44 -14.85 8.35
C ILE A 122 5.79 -16.27 8.82
N THR A 123 5.11 -16.79 9.83
CA THR A 123 5.30 -18.19 10.23
C THR A 123 4.63 -19.12 9.22
N HIS A 124 5.16 -20.34 9.08
CA HIS A 124 4.51 -21.40 8.31
C HIS A 124 3.08 -21.64 8.82
N ASP A 125 2.91 -21.68 10.14
CA ASP A 125 1.61 -21.89 10.78
C ASP A 125 0.60 -20.80 10.40
N ASN A 126 0.99 -19.53 10.38
CA ASN A 126 0.09 -18.44 9.99
C ASN A 126 -0.31 -18.53 8.52
N PHE A 127 0.62 -18.88 7.64
CA PHE A 127 0.31 -19.09 6.23
C PHE A 127 -0.63 -20.29 6.04
N LEU A 128 -0.34 -21.43 6.68
CA LEU A 128 -1.20 -22.61 6.67
C LEU A 128 -2.58 -22.34 7.28
N LYS A 129 -2.69 -21.46 8.28
CA LYS A 129 -3.96 -21.02 8.87
C LYS A 129 -4.84 -20.30 7.85
N ILE A 130 -4.25 -19.50 6.95
CA ILE A 130 -4.98 -18.90 5.82
C ILE A 130 -5.34 -19.97 4.77
N LEU A 131 -4.43 -20.89 4.45
CA LEU A 131 -4.70 -21.94 3.46
C LEU A 131 -5.77 -22.93 3.92
N SER A 132 -5.87 -23.17 5.23
CA SER A 132 -6.84 -24.06 5.85
C SER A 132 -8.16 -23.36 6.19
N ASP A 133 -8.28 -22.06 5.88
CA ASP A 133 -9.52 -21.30 6.06
C ASP A 133 -10.65 -21.93 5.23
N ASP A 134 -11.72 -22.34 5.91
CA ASP A 134 -12.89 -23.00 5.33
C ASP A 134 -13.97 -22.01 4.86
N SER A 135 -13.70 -20.71 5.02
CA SER A 135 -14.59 -19.68 4.56
C SER A 135 -14.64 -19.64 3.04
N LYS A 136 -15.76 -19.17 2.47
CA LYS A 136 -15.90 -18.96 1.02
C LYS A 136 -15.13 -17.72 0.50
N LEU A 137 -14.14 -17.23 1.25
CA LEU A 137 -13.32 -16.10 0.86
C LEU A 137 -12.20 -16.55 -0.09
N ASP A 138 -11.81 -15.65 -1.00
CA ASP A 138 -10.68 -15.92 -1.89
C ASP A 138 -9.38 -15.86 -1.08
N LYS A 139 -8.69 -17.01 -0.96
CA LYS A 139 -7.48 -17.13 -0.14
C LYS A 139 -6.38 -16.17 -0.57
N ILE A 140 -6.26 -15.87 -1.86
CA ILE A 140 -5.26 -14.93 -2.36
C ILE A 140 -5.56 -13.51 -1.91
N THR A 141 -6.81 -13.11 -1.83
CA THR A 141 -7.20 -11.80 -1.27
C THR A 141 -6.94 -11.72 0.24
N LEU A 142 -7.11 -12.81 1.00
CA LEU A 142 -6.69 -12.88 2.41
C LEU A 142 -5.16 -12.71 2.54
N ILE A 143 -4.40 -13.47 1.76
CA ILE A 143 -2.93 -13.39 1.69
C ILE A 143 -2.50 -11.96 1.34
N LYS A 144 -3.15 -11.35 0.34
CA LYS A 144 -2.86 -9.99 -0.13
C LYS A 144 -2.94 -8.96 1.00
N ILE A 145 -4.02 -8.96 1.76
CA ILE A 145 -4.19 -8.01 2.87
C ILE A 145 -3.24 -8.34 4.02
N TYR A 146 -3.07 -9.63 4.34
CA TYR A 146 -2.17 -10.06 5.42
C TYR A 146 -0.70 -9.68 5.13
N PHE A 147 -0.21 -9.98 3.93
CA PHE A 147 1.18 -9.69 3.53
C PHE A 147 1.42 -8.20 3.45
N TYR A 148 0.46 -7.43 2.94
CA TYR A 148 0.57 -5.98 2.92
C TYR A 148 0.77 -5.40 4.33
N ILE A 149 -0.02 -5.84 5.32
CA ILE A 149 0.14 -5.38 6.71
C ILE A 149 1.51 -5.77 7.26
N ASN A 150 1.97 -7.02 7.05
CA ASN A 150 3.30 -7.45 7.51
C ASN A 150 4.44 -6.66 6.85
N ALA A 151 4.33 -6.38 5.55
CA ALA A 151 5.30 -5.54 4.83
C ALA A 151 5.33 -4.10 5.37
N ARG A 152 4.17 -3.53 5.69
CA ARG A 152 4.08 -2.18 6.29
C ARG A 152 4.64 -2.12 7.70
N LEU A 153 4.40 -3.15 8.52
CA LEU A 153 4.96 -3.25 9.88
C LEU A 153 6.47 -3.48 9.86
N SER A 154 6.96 -4.25 8.89
CA SER A 154 8.40 -4.52 8.74
C SER A 154 9.18 -3.36 8.12
N ARG A 155 8.52 -2.22 7.87
CA ARG A 155 9.17 -0.99 7.43
C ARG A 155 10.05 -0.44 8.55
N ARG A 156 11.31 -0.84 8.57
CA ARG A 156 12.37 -0.20 9.35
C ARG A 156 12.87 0.99 8.55
N ILE A 157 12.58 2.19 9.02
CA ILE A 157 13.21 3.39 8.49
C ILE A 157 13.92 4.03 9.67
N GLU A 158 15.24 4.07 9.62
CA GLU A 158 16.05 4.81 10.61
C GLU A 158 16.12 6.32 10.29
N GLU A 159 15.67 6.79 9.12
CA GLU A 159 16.04 8.14 8.65
C GLU A 159 14.96 9.00 7.94
N ASP A 160 13.72 8.55 7.75
CA ASP A 160 12.70 9.31 7.00
C ASP A 160 11.53 9.78 7.90
N ILE A 161 11.61 11.07 8.22
CA ILE A 161 10.54 12.08 8.33
C ILE A 161 9.30 11.67 9.16
N ASP A 162 9.21 12.28 10.34
CA ASP A 162 8.01 12.42 11.16
C ASP A 162 7.44 11.12 11.76
N PHE A 163 8.32 10.41 12.49
CA PHE A 163 8.00 9.22 13.30
C PHE A 163 6.79 9.41 14.23
N LYS A 164 6.50 10.65 14.66
CA LYS A 164 5.32 10.95 15.49
C LYS A 164 3.98 10.74 14.76
N HIS A 165 3.97 10.78 13.43
CA HIS A 165 2.73 10.85 12.64
C HIS A 165 2.32 9.51 11.99
N TYR A 166 3.25 8.56 11.83
CA TYR A 166 2.97 7.32 11.06
C TYR A 166 3.34 6.00 11.74
N VAL A 167 4.15 6.03 12.80
CA VAL A 167 4.46 4.86 13.62
C VAL A 167 4.51 5.35 15.06
N GLY A 168 3.34 5.51 15.66
CA GLY A 168 3.26 5.90 17.06
C GLY A 168 3.98 4.87 17.94
N GLY A 169 5.06 5.30 18.60
CA GLY A 169 5.64 4.76 19.84
C GLY A 169 6.15 3.30 19.87
N LYS A 170 6.22 2.73 21.08
CA LYS A 170 6.90 1.46 21.40
C LYS A 170 6.25 0.23 20.74
N SER A 171 5.05 0.37 20.19
CA SER A 171 4.32 -0.72 19.55
C SER A 171 4.72 -0.91 18.09
N ASN A 172 4.85 -2.16 17.64
CA ASN A 172 5.03 -2.46 16.23
C ASN A 172 3.69 -2.38 15.49
N SER A 173 3.30 -1.17 15.07
CA SER A 173 1.97 -0.88 14.54
C SER A 173 1.96 -0.10 13.24
N PHE A 174 0.89 -0.28 12.46
CA PHE A 174 0.64 0.36 11.18
C PHE A 174 -0.64 1.21 11.26
N TYR A 175 -0.66 2.40 10.67
CA TYR A 175 -1.75 3.38 10.79
C TYR A 175 -2.39 3.78 9.44
N GLY A 176 -2.27 2.92 8.42
CA GLY A 176 -2.74 3.27 7.07
C GLY A 176 -4.26 3.39 6.95
N THR A 177 -4.70 4.35 6.14
CA THR A 177 -6.13 4.54 5.86
C THR A 177 -6.67 3.41 4.98
N TYR A 178 -7.97 3.16 5.08
CA TYR A 178 -8.66 2.24 4.16
C TYR A 178 -8.52 2.68 2.70
N ASP A 179 -8.58 3.98 2.41
CA ASP A 179 -8.45 4.51 1.05
C ASP A 179 -7.05 4.18 0.47
N THR A 180 -5.99 4.35 1.27
CA THR A 180 -4.62 3.99 0.90
C THR A 180 -4.50 2.48 0.64
N ILE A 181 -4.96 1.65 1.58
CA ILE A 181 -4.86 0.18 1.44
C ILE A 181 -5.67 -0.31 0.23
N CYS A 182 -6.87 0.22 0.03
CA CYS A 182 -7.73 -0.13 -1.11
C CYS A 182 -7.09 0.27 -2.44
N LYS A 183 -6.47 1.45 -2.52
CA LYS A 183 -5.75 1.93 -3.70
C LYS A 183 -4.57 1.01 -4.02
N ASP A 184 -3.72 0.74 -3.04
CA ASP A 184 -2.50 -0.05 -3.22
C ASP A 184 -2.83 -1.49 -3.62
N LEU A 185 -3.84 -2.10 -2.98
CA LEU A 185 -4.21 -3.49 -3.23
C LEU A 185 -5.22 -3.67 -4.39
N LYS A 186 -5.72 -2.57 -4.95
CA LYS A 186 -6.76 -2.55 -6.00
C LYS A 186 -8.02 -3.32 -5.58
N ILE A 187 -8.45 -3.12 -4.32
CA ILE A 187 -9.67 -3.70 -3.74
C ILE A 187 -10.64 -2.62 -3.29
N THR A 188 -11.88 -3.01 -3.00
CA THR A 188 -12.89 -2.09 -2.45
C THR A 188 -12.89 -2.11 -0.92
N ASP A 189 -13.39 -1.04 -0.31
CA ASP A 189 -13.58 -0.95 1.14
C ASP A 189 -14.42 -2.10 1.71
N THR A 190 -15.47 -2.52 0.98
CA THR A 190 -16.30 -3.67 1.39
C THR A 190 -15.50 -4.97 1.41
N VAL A 191 -14.59 -5.15 0.45
CA VAL A 191 -13.68 -6.30 0.43
C VAL A 191 -12.69 -6.18 1.59
N LEU A 192 -12.02 -5.04 1.75
CA LEU A 192 -11.06 -4.84 2.83
C LEU A 192 -11.67 -5.12 4.21
N THR A 193 -12.83 -4.54 4.51
CA THR A 193 -13.54 -4.75 5.79
C THR A 193 -13.89 -6.21 6.04
N LYS A 194 -14.43 -6.91 5.01
CA LYS A 194 -14.82 -8.32 5.12
C LYS A 194 -13.62 -9.21 5.44
N TYR A 195 -12.50 -8.97 4.77
CA TYR A 195 -11.31 -9.79 4.88
C TYR A 195 -10.48 -9.46 6.14
N LEU A 196 -10.38 -8.19 6.55
CA LEU A 196 -9.78 -7.81 7.83
C LEU A 196 -10.49 -8.46 9.01
N LYS A 197 -11.83 -8.46 9.01
CA LYS A 197 -12.60 -9.16 10.05
C LYS A 197 -12.25 -10.64 10.10
N ARG A 198 -12.12 -11.31 8.95
CA ARG A 198 -11.72 -12.73 8.92
C ARG A 198 -10.29 -12.93 9.43
N LEU A 199 -9.34 -12.08 9.04
CA LEU A 199 -7.96 -12.14 9.55
C LEU A 199 -7.90 -11.96 11.07
N GLN A 200 -8.79 -11.14 11.64
CA GLN A 200 -8.92 -10.97 13.09
C GLN A 200 -9.54 -12.20 13.77
N GLU A 201 -10.56 -12.83 13.16
CA GLU A 201 -11.12 -14.11 13.64
C GLU A 201 -10.07 -15.24 13.60
N LEU A 202 -9.19 -15.23 12.60
CA LEU A 202 -8.04 -16.13 12.51
C LEU A 202 -6.88 -15.73 13.43
N GLU A 203 -7.01 -14.65 14.23
CA GLU A 203 -5.95 -14.16 15.13
C GLU A 203 -4.61 -13.86 14.40
N LEU A 204 -4.69 -13.45 13.14
CA LEU A 204 -3.51 -13.12 12.30
C LEU A 204 -3.23 -11.62 12.27
N VAL A 205 -4.28 -10.80 12.39
CA VAL A 205 -4.20 -9.34 12.40
C VAL A 205 -5.21 -8.83 13.42
N PHE A 206 -4.78 -7.94 14.30
CA PHE A 206 -5.66 -7.23 15.20
C PHE A 206 -5.72 -5.77 14.77
N PHE A 207 -6.93 -5.24 14.66
CA PHE A 207 -7.12 -3.86 14.26
C PHE A 207 -8.28 -3.22 15.00
N ASP A 208 -8.15 -1.92 15.24
CA ASP A 208 -9.17 -1.11 15.88
C ASP A 208 -8.85 0.38 15.69
N ASN A 209 -9.75 1.28 16.07
CA ASN A 209 -9.51 2.72 16.08
C ASN A 209 -9.95 3.35 17.40
N ILE A 210 -9.53 4.60 17.64
CA ILE A 210 -9.89 5.35 18.85
C ILE A 210 -11.32 5.92 18.82
N GLY A 211 -12.05 5.70 17.72
CA GLY A 211 -13.42 6.16 17.52
C GLY A 211 -13.52 7.37 16.61
N LEU A 212 -14.46 8.26 16.90
CA LEU A 212 -14.74 9.43 16.07
C LEU A 212 -13.89 10.63 16.45
N LEU A 213 -13.57 11.42 15.43
CA LEU A 213 -12.84 12.68 15.50
C LEU A 213 -13.70 13.79 14.91
N GLN A 214 -13.58 14.99 15.46
CA GLN A 214 -14.15 16.21 14.91
C GLN A 214 -13.02 17.16 14.53
N ASP A 215 -12.97 17.57 13.27
CA ASP A 215 -12.13 18.69 12.83
C ASP A 215 -12.85 20.00 13.14
N LEU A 216 -12.24 20.83 13.98
CA LEU A 216 -12.80 22.12 14.38
C LEU A 216 -12.74 23.18 13.27
N LEU A 217 -11.81 23.05 12.31
CA LEU A 217 -11.69 23.98 11.20
C LEU A 217 -12.77 23.72 10.14
N GLU A 218 -13.00 22.45 9.82
CA GLU A 218 -13.98 22.06 8.81
C GLU A 218 -15.38 21.76 9.38
N GLY A 219 -15.48 21.53 10.69
CA GLY A 219 -16.70 21.06 11.36
C GLY A 219 -17.08 19.62 10.95
N THR A 220 -16.16 18.86 10.37
CA THR A 220 -16.39 17.51 9.85
C THR A 220 -16.17 16.47 10.94
N ILE A 221 -17.04 15.45 10.96
CA ILE A 221 -16.89 14.30 11.87
C ILE A 221 -16.55 13.06 11.05
N TYR A 222 -15.44 12.43 11.38
CA TYR A 222 -14.94 11.23 10.70
C TYR A 222 -14.42 10.20 11.70
N THR A 223 -14.18 8.98 11.24
CA THR A 223 -13.62 7.91 12.08
C THR A 223 -12.10 8.02 12.02
N ALA A 224 -11.44 7.94 13.18
CA ALA A 224 -10.00 7.85 13.25
C ALA A 224 -9.48 6.68 12.43
N ASN A 225 -8.25 6.79 11.95
CA ASN A 225 -7.61 5.69 11.24
C ASN A 225 -7.56 4.45 12.13
N ASN A 226 -7.72 3.29 11.48
CA ASN A 226 -7.44 2.04 12.16
C ASN A 226 -5.94 1.92 12.41
N VAL A 227 -5.64 1.28 13.53
CA VAL A 227 -4.34 0.79 13.91
C VAL A 227 -4.33 -0.70 13.63
N TYR A 228 -3.28 -1.22 13.02
CA TYR A 228 -3.11 -2.64 12.69
C TYR A 228 -1.85 -3.17 13.37
N VAL A 229 -1.97 -4.34 14.00
CA VAL A 229 -0.87 -5.05 14.64
C VAL A 229 -1.00 -6.56 14.36
N ILE A 230 0.10 -7.29 14.50
CA ILE A 230 0.12 -8.76 14.41
C ILE A 230 0.13 -9.43 15.79
N ASP A 231 0.59 -8.74 16.83
CA ASP A 231 0.45 -9.19 18.22
C ASP A 231 -0.69 -8.42 18.92
N LYS A 232 -1.66 -9.16 19.44
CA LYS A 232 -2.80 -8.62 20.19
C LYS A 232 -2.36 -7.75 21.37
N LYS A 233 -1.23 -8.07 22.01
CA LYS A 233 -0.70 -7.32 23.16
C LYS A 233 -0.29 -5.90 22.77
N GLU A 234 0.12 -5.69 21.53
CA GLU A 234 0.55 -4.38 21.03
C GLU A 234 -0.63 -3.46 20.72
N LEU A 235 -1.83 -4.01 20.47
CA LEU A 235 -3.00 -3.23 20.05
C LEU A 235 -3.36 -2.13 21.06
N GLU A 236 -3.31 -2.44 22.36
CA GLU A 236 -3.66 -1.45 23.39
C GLU A 236 -2.67 -0.28 23.40
N GLN A 237 -1.38 -0.59 23.27
CA GLN A 237 -0.33 0.42 23.24
C GLN A 237 -0.43 1.28 21.98
N ALA A 238 -0.66 0.65 20.84
CA ALA A 238 -0.82 1.33 19.55
C ALA A 238 -2.06 2.25 19.53
N LEU A 239 -3.16 1.86 20.19
CA LEU A 239 -4.33 2.73 20.39
C LEU A 239 -4.04 3.91 21.33
N LYS A 240 -3.20 3.73 22.36
CA LYS A 240 -2.75 4.84 23.23
C LYS A 240 -1.92 5.84 22.44
N GLU A 241 -1.03 5.35 21.59
CA GLU A 241 -0.18 6.16 20.71
C GLU A 241 -1.01 6.91 19.67
N SER A 242 -1.98 6.24 19.02
CA SER A 242 -2.97 6.90 18.16
C SER A 242 -3.72 8.01 18.88
N LYS A 243 -4.16 7.77 20.12
CA LYS A 243 -4.87 8.78 20.92
C LYS A 243 -3.97 9.97 21.25
N LEU A 244 -2.70 9.74 21.57
CA LEU A 244 -1.74 10.80 21.85
C LEU A 244 -1.52 11.67 20.62
N TYR A 245 -1.32 11.04 19.46
CA TYR A 245 -1.15 11.74 18.18
C TYR A 245 -2.27 12.75 17.92
N TYR A 246 -3.53 12.31 17.95
CA TYR A 246 -4.66 13.21 17.69
C TYR A 246 -4.90 14.26 18.78
N LYS A 247 -4.40 14.04 20.01
CA LYS A 247 -4.42 15.07 21.07
C LYS A 247 -3.39 16.19 20.82
N GLU A 248 -2.29 15.88 20.16
CA GLU A 248 -1.28 16.88 19.78
C GLU A 248 -1.75 17.75 18.59
N CYS A 249 -2.75 17.30 17.82
CA CYS A 249 -3.37 18.09 16.77
C CYS A 249 -4.29 19.17 17.35
N SER A 250 -3.93 20.44 17.18
CA SER A 250 -4.64 21.59 17.78
C SER A 250 -6.08 21.78 17.30
N ASN A 251 -6.45 21.24 16.14
CA ASN A 251 -7.77 21.36 15.53
C ASN A 251 -8.63 20.10 15.63
N ILE A 252 -8.19 19.05 16.34
CA ILE A 252 -8.92 17.78 16.42
C ILE A 252 -9.46 17.52 17.82
N VAL A 253 -10.75 17.16 17.90
CA VAL A 253 -11.39 16.71 19.14
C VAL A 253 -11.76 15.23 19.04
N ILE A 254 -11.34 14.44 20.04
CA ILE A 254 -11.64 13.01 20.13
C ILE A 254 -13.01 12.82 20.79
N LEU A 255 -13.99 12.36 20.03
CA LEU A 255 -15.35 12.06 20.50
C LEU A 255 -15.48 10.61 21.03
N GLY A 256 -14.54 9.74 20.69
CA GLY A 256 -14.51 8.32 21.10
C GLY A 256 -15.48 7.43 20.32
N LYS A 257 -15.58 6.15 20.72
CA LYS A 257 -16.41 5.14 20.01
C LYS A 257 -17.91 5.23 20.29
N LYS A 258 -18.29 5.74 21.46
CA LYS A 258 -19.70 5.89 21.86
C LYS A 258 -20.28 7.14 21.21
N SER A 259 -20.74 7.00 19.97
CA SER A 259 -21.44 8.07 19.26
C SER A 259 -22.89 8.18 19.71
N LYS A 260 -23.30 9.38 20.12
CA LYS A 260 -24.72 9.71 20.29
C LYS A 260 -25.43 9.54 18.94
N GLU A 261 -26.72 9.24 18.98
CA GLU A 261 -27.49 8.98 17.77
C GLU A 261 -27.49 10.14 16.75
N GLU A 262 -27.31 11.37 17.25
CA GLU A 262 -27.12 12.58 16.45
C GLU A 262 -25.79 12.56 15.65
N THR A 263 -24.70 12.10 16.27
CA THR A 263 -23.39 11.95 15.62
C THR A 263 -23.43 10.89 14.51
N LYS A 264 -24.14 9.78 14.73
CA LYS A 264 -24.37 8.76 13.69
C LYS A 264 -25.16 9.31 12.50
N LYS A 265 -26.15 10.17 12.76
CA LYS A 265 -26.94 10.86 11.72
C LYS A 265 -26.07 11.83 10.91
N ILE A 266 -25.15 12.56 11.55
CA ILE A 266 -24.20 13.47 10.88
C ILE A 266 -23.27 12.68 9.95
N ILE A 267 -22.67 11.58 10.43
CA ILE A 267 -21.79 10.72 9.62
C ILE A 267 -22.55 10.11 8.43
N GLY A 268 -23.76 9.60 8.66
CA GLY A 268 -24.60 9.07 7.59
C GLY A 268 -24.99 10.11 6.53
N LEU A 269 -25.15 11.38 6.94
CA LEU A 269 -25.38 12.50 6.02
C LEU A 269 -24.12 12.84 5.20
N HIS A 270 -22.94 12.86 5.80
CA HIS A 270 -21.67 13.02 5.08
C HIS A 270 -21.47 11.93 4.02
N GLY A 271 -21.72 10.66 4.37
CA GLY A 271 -21.64 9.55 3.42
C GLY A 271 -22.61 9.69 2.25
N LYS A 272 -23.86 10.11 2.51
CA LYS A 272 -24.86 10.37 1.46
C LYS A 272 -24.46 11.53 0.55
N ILE A 273 -23.89 12.61 1.10
CA ILE A 273 -23.40 13.74 0.30
C ILE A 273 -22.27 13.28 -0.64
N LYS A 274 -21.30 12.50 -0.14
CA LYS A 274 -20.21 11.95 -0.96
C LYS A 274 -20.75 11.08 -2.11
N GLN A 275 -21.74 10.23 -1.84
CA GLN A 275 -22.40 9.43 -2.88
C GLN A 275 -23.14 10.27 -3.93
N GLU A 276 -23.91 11.28 -3.53
CA GLU A 276 -24.66 12.12 -4.46
C GLU A 276 -23.74 13.03 -5.30
N LYS A 277 -22.60 13.48 -4.74
CA LYS A 277 -21.55 14.19 -5.49
C LYS A 277 -20.96 13.30 -6.58
N ASN A 278 -20.67 12.04 -6.27
CA ASN A 278 -20.16 11.08 -7.26
C ASN A 278 -21.18 10.77 -8.38
N LYS A 279 -22.49 10.89 -8.10
CA LYS A 279 -23.57 10.72 -9.09
C LYS A 279 -23.89 11.98 -9.90
N LYS A 280 -23.15 13.09 -9.72
CA LYS A 280 -23.37 14.40 -10.37
C LYS A 280 -24.79 14.99 -10.15
N ASN A 281 -25.48 14.63 -9.07
CA ASN A 281 -26.86 15.09 -8.81
C ASN A 281 -26.89 16.36 -7.94
N LYS A 282 -26.62 17.53 -8.54
CA LYS A 282 -26.40 18.80 -7.82
C LYS A 282 -27.53 19.23 -6.89
N ASN A 283 -28.80 19.13 -7.30
CA ASN A 283 -29.94 19.62 -6.50
C ASN A 283 -30.13 18.86 -5.17
N ASN A 284 -29.72 17.58 -5.12
CA ASN A 284 -29.88 16.75 -3.93
C ASN A 284 -28.74 16.99 -2.92
N VAL A 285 -27.54 17.31 -3.43
CA VAL A 285 -26.35 17.65 -2.63
C VAL A 285 -26.60 18.90 -1.78
N ASP A 286 -27.09 19.99 -2.38
CA ASP A 286 -27.31 21.26 -1.68
C ASP A 286 -28.31 21.12 -0.52
N LYS A 287 -29.35 20.30 -0.70
CA LYS A 287 -30.36 20.03 0.33
C LYS A 287 -29.77 19.23 1.49
N LEU A 288 -28.92 18.24 1.20
CA LEU A 288 -28.23 17.43 2.20
C LEU A 288 -27.17 18.25 2.95
N GLU A 289 -26.43 19.12 2.27
CA GLU A 289 -25.43 20.01 2.88
C GLU A 289 -26.08 21.06 3.81
N LYS A 290 -27.24 21.62 3.44
CA LYS A 290 -28.01 22.50 4.33
C LYS A 290 -28.49 21.76 5.59
N LYS A 291 -28.96 20.53 5.43
CA LYS A 291 -29.42 19.68 6.54
C LYS A 291 -28.26 19.29 7.47
N LEU A 292 -27.08 19.03 6.90
CA LEU A 292 -25.86 18.77 7.64
C LEU A 292 -25.47 20.00 8.48
N LYS A 293 -25.37 21.20 7.88
CA LYS A 293 -25.05 22.45 8.59
C LYS A 293 -25.99 22.73 9.78
N GLN A 294 -27.28 22.44 9.63
CA GLN A 294 -28.25 22.61 10.72
C GLN A 294 -28.03 21.63 11.88
N LEU A 295 -27.70 20.37 11.57
CA LEU A 295 -27.42 19.34 12.58
C LEU A 295 -26.08 19.57 13.28
N SER A 296 -25.05 20.00 12.55
CA SER A 296 -23.74 20.35 13.11
C SER A 296 -23.86 21.51 14.11
N LYS A 297 -24.50 22.63 13.72
CA LYS A 297 -24.72 23.79 14.62
C LYS A 297 -25.47 23.42 15.91
N LYS A 298 -26.46 22.53 15.82
CA LYS A 298 -27.24 22.09 16.97
C LYS A 298 -26.42 21.19 17.92
N ASN A 299 -25.42 20.51 17.39
CA ASN A 299 -24.51 19.65 18.15
C ASN A 299 -23.38 20.47 18.80
N ASP A 300 -22.83 21.46 18.08
CA ASP A 300 -21.78 22.36 18.59
C ASP A 300 -22.25 23.18 19.80
N ASN A 301 -23.49 23.72 19.75
CA ASN A 301 -24.08 24.44 20.88
C ASN A 301 -24.22 23.56 22.15
N ARG A 302 -24.46 22.26 21.99
CA ARG A 302 -24.59 21.31 23.11
C ARG A 302 -23.24 20.83 23.66
N ILE A 303 -22.18 20.89 22.85
CA ILE A 303 -20.82 20.56 23.28
C ILE A 303 -20.23 21.75 24.05
N GLY A 304 -20.47 22.99 23.58
CA GLY A 304 -20.10 24.21 24.31
C GLY A 304 -20.75 24.33 25.69
N GLU A 305 -22.04 23.97 25.83
CA GLU A 305 -22.73 23.92 27.13
C GLU A 305 -22.16 22.86 28.09
N ARG A 306 -21.52 21.80 27.59
CA ARG A 306 -20.93 20.74 28.41
C ARG A 306 -19.51 21.03 28.86
N HIS A 307 -18.72 21.78 28.09
CA HIS A 307 -17.41 22.26 28.55
C HIS A 307 -17.56 23.24 29.71
N ASN A 308 -18.53 24.17 29.64
CA ASN A 308 -18.85 25.05 30.78
C ASN A 308 -19.26 24.29 32.06
N VAL A 309 -19.88 23.10 31.94
CA VAL A 309 -20.26 22.29 33.10
C VAL A 309 -19.11 21.40 33.59
N ALA A 310 -18.23 20.93 32.71
CA ALA A 310 -17.05 20.16 33.10
C ALA A 310 -16.00 21.05 33.79
N ASP A 311 -15.78 22.26 33.29
CA ASP A 311 -14.85 23.23 33.87
C ASP A 311 -15.32 23.70 35.27
N GLN A 312 -16.64 23.80 35.49
CA GLN A 312 -17.21 24.07 36.82
C GLN A 312 -17.10 22.90 37.80
N ILE A 313 -17.02 21.65 37.30
CA ILE A 313 -16.84 20.45 38.12
C ILE A 313 -15.36 20.27 38.50
N ASP A 314 -14.42 20.60 37.61
CA ASP A 314 -12.98 20.55 37.93
C ASP A 314 -12.59 21.64 38.96
N GLU A 315 -13.13 22.86 38.88
CA GLU A 315 -12.93 23.92 39.90
C GLU A 315 -13.45 23.54 41.31
N SER A 316 -14.46 22.65 41.37
CA SER A 316 -15.00 22.17 42.65
C SER A 316 -14.30 20.92 43.19
N ILE A 317 -13.49 20.23 42.36
CA ILE A 317 -12.65 19.10 42.78
C ILE A 317 -11.28 19.58 43.29
N GLU A 318 -10.73 20.68 42.78
CA GLU A 318 -9.47 21.28 43.26
C GLU A 318 -9.54 21.84 44.70
N ASN A 319 -10.73 21.97 45.28
CA ASN A 319 -10.95 22.43 46.66
C ASN A 319 -11.07 21.30 47.70
N LEU A 320 -10.79 20.05 47.33
CA LEU A 320 -10.74 18.93 48.28
C LEU A 320 -9.31 18.74 48.83
N PRO A 321 -9.12 18.62 50.16
CA PRO A 321 -7.78 18.53 50.75
C PRO A 321 -7.07 17.25 50.31
N ASN A 322 -5.94 17.48 49.65
CA ASN A 322 -5.05 16.51 49.04
C ASN A 322 -4.51 15.50 50.07
N LYS A 323 -4.84 14.22 49.93
CA LYS A 323 -4.15 13.13 50.65
C LYS A 323 -3.27 12.37 49.65
N ASN A 324 -2.00 12.75 49.67
CA ASN A 324 -0.88 12.11 48.99
C ASN A 324 -0.85 10.60 49.25
N VAL A 325 -0.86 9.81 48.18
CA VAL A 325 -0.09 8.56 48.08
C VAL A 325 0.37 8.47 46.63
N TRP A 326 1.68 8.60 46.40
CA TRP A 326 2.53 7.87 45.44
C TRP A 326 3.86 8.64 45.40
N GLY A 327 4.90 8.00 45.95
CA GLY A 327 6.25 8.54 46.03
C GLY A 327 6.88 8.71 44.65
N GLU A 328 7.55 9.85 44.50
CA GLU A 328 8.98 9.96 44.17
C GLU A 328 9.51 8.92 43.17
N ASP A 329 9.57 9.31 41.89
CA ASP A 329 10.84 9.75 41.28
C ASP A 329 10.69 9.87 39.75
N ASN A 330 10.63 11.11 39.24
CA ASN A 330 10.93 11.37 37.84
C ASN A 330 11.62 12.74 37.72
N PRO A 331 12.96 12.80 37.66
CA PRO A 331 13.67 14.04 37.40
C PRO A 331 13.75 14.21 35.87
N PHE A 332 13.09 15.23 35.32
CA PHE A 332 13.63 16.14 34.29
C PHE A 332 12.51 17.07 33.82
N VAL A 333 12.59 18.30 34.32
CA VAL A 333 11.96 19.48 33.74
C VAL A 333 12.94 20.08 32.73
N VAL A 334 12.45 20.57 31.59
CA VAL A 334 12.65 21.94 31.03
C VAL A 334 12.40 21.93 29.52
N ASP A 335 11.27 22.53 29.17
CA ASP A 335 10.95 23.45 28.07
C ASP A 335 11.96 23.66 26.92
N SER A 336 11.51 23.44 25.67
CA SER A 336 11.74 24.36 24.53
C SER A 336 10.78 24.02 23.39
N ARG A 337 9.76 24.86 23.19
CA ARG A 337 8.82 24.77 22.06
C ARG A 337 9.40 25.42 20.81
N PRO A 338 9.33 24.79 19.63
CA PRO A 338 9.20 25.52 18.37
C PRO A 338 7.72 25.57 17.98
N ASN A 339 7.27 26.78 17.66
CA ASN A 339 6.00 27.07 17.03
C ASN A 339 6.07 26.57 15.58
N VAL A 340 5.12 25.74 15.13
CA VAL A 340 5.08 25.29 13.72
C VAL A 340 3.65 25.41 13.18
N GLU A 341 3.51 26.24 12.14
CA GLU A 341 2.29 26.41 11.35
C GLU A 341 1.99 25.15 10.50
N PRO A 342 0.71 24.81 10.25
CA PRO A 342 0.37 23.73 9.33
C PRO A 342 0.68 24.15 7.88
N LEU A 343 1.61 23.43 7.25
CA LEU A 343 1.94 23.62 5.84
C LEU A 343 0.80 23.13 4.96
N LYS A 344 0.27 24.08 4.17
CA LYS A 344 -0.65 23.88 3.06
C LYS A 344 0.06 23.19 1.90
N ASP A 345 -0.65 22.29 1.23
CA ASP A 345 -0.34 21.78 -0.10
C ASP A 345 0.10 22.93 -1.02
N ASN A 346 1.36 22.90 -1.46
CA ASN A 346 1.86 23.80 -2.49
C ASN A 346 2.39 22.97 -3.64
N THR A 347 1.53 22.81 -4.64
CA THR A 347 1.92 22.57 -6.03
C THR A 347 2.81 23.74 -6.48
N ARG A 348 4.11 23.55 -6.59
CA ARG A 348 4.99 24.46 -7.35
C ARG A 348 5.98 23.71 -8.22
N ILE A 349 5.80 23.94 -9.51
CA ILE A 349 6.70 23.74 -10.64
C ILE A 349 8.06 24.41 -10.30
N ILE A 350 9.16 23.67 -10.40
CA ILE A 350 10.51 24.24 -10.34
C ILE A 350 11.21 23.94 -11.67
N ASN A 351 11.45 25.02 -12.43
CA ASN A 351 12.44 25.10 -13.50
C ASN A 351 13.84 25.04 -12.87
N VAL A 352 14.67 24.09 -13.26
CA VAL A 352 16.10 24.06 -12.88
C VAL A 352 16.95 24.42 -14.09
N LYS A 353 17.67 25.55 -13.96
CA LYS A 353 18.75 25.98 -14.85
C LYS A 353 19.97 25.07 -14.66
N GLN A 354 20.52 24.61 -15.78
CA GLN A 354 21.79 23.88 -15.87
C GLN A 354 22.97 24.72 -15.37
N THR A 355 23.88 24.08 -14.64
CA THR A 355 25.27 24.54 -14.54
C THR A 355 26.17 23.36 -14.88
N VAL A 356 26.91 23.51 -15.98
CA VAL A 356 27.81 22.51 -16.57
C VAL A 356 29.15 22.57 -15.84
N THR A 357 29.72 21.42 -15.50
CA THR A 357 31.17 21.32 -15.24
C THR A 357 31.69 20.09 -15.96
N GLN A 358 32.52 20.35 -16.98
CA GLN A 358 33.20 19.37 -17.80
C GLN A 358 34.27 18.64 -17.00
N ASN A 359 34.38 17.32 -17.17
CA ASN A 359 35.67 16.64 -17.08
C ASN A 359 35.72 15.51 -18.11
N ARG A 360 36.65 15.68 -19.06
CA ARG A 360 37.01 14.73 -20.11
C ARG A 360 37.84 13.59 -19.51
N THR A 361 37.52 12.35 -19.84
CA THR A 361 38.49 11.25 -19.92
C THR A 361 38.11 10.30 -21.06
N SER A 362 39.14 9.73 -21.66
CA SER A 362 39.26 9.10 -22.98
C SER A 362 38.50 7.78 -23.18
N VAL A 363 37.95 7.59 -24.39
CA VAL A 363 37.28 6.36 -24.88
C VAL A 363 38.30 5.40 -25.53
N PRO A 364 38.27 4.08 -25.26
CA PRO A 364 39.00 3.07 -26.04
C PRO A 364 38.19 2.57 -27.25
N THR A 365 38.89 2.38 -28.35
CA THR A 365 38.45 1.89 -29.67
C THR A 365 37.88 0.47 -29.66
N SER A 366 36.56 0.33 -29.45
CA SER A 366 35.78 -0.89 -29.77
C SER A 366 34.38 -0.60 -30.36
N THR A 367 34.06 0.66 -30.66
CA THR A 367 32.68 1.14 -30.88
C THR A 367 32.20 1.19 -32.34
N VAL A 368 32.99 0.74 -33.31
CA VAL A 368 32.65 0.93 -34.75
C VAL A 368 31.72 -0.18 -35.29
N GLU A 369 31.77 -1.40 -34.74
CA GLU A 369 30.84 -2.48 -35.15
C GLU A 369 29.45 -2.31 -34.51
N ASP A 370 29.36 -1.86 -33.25
CA ASP A 370 28.09 -1.65 -32.55
C ASP A 370 27.28 -0.47 -33.11
N THR A 371 27.95 0.61 -33.53
CA THR A 371 27.28 1.78 -34.14
C THR A 371 26.61 1.44 -35.48
N THR A 372 27.16 0.47 -36.22
CA THR A 372 26.58 0.02 -37.49
C THR A 372 25.32 -0.84 -37.28
N LYS A 373 25.31 -1.65 -36.22
CA LYS A 373 24.16 -2.46 -35.81
C LYS A 373 23.01 -1.58 -35.29
N ILE A 374 23.33 -0.59 -34.46
CA ILE A 374 22.38 0.39 -33.94
C ILE A 374 21.77 1.23 -35.08
N ARG A 375 22.57 1.69 -36.05
CA ARG A 375 22.05 2.41 -37.23
C ARG A 375 21.07 1.58 -38.06
N LYS A 376 21.30 0.26 -38.17
CA LYS A 376 20.43 -0.65 -38.92
C LYS A 376 19.08 -0.86 -38.21
N GLU A 377 19.08 -0.96 -36.89
CA GLU A 377 17.86 -1.04 -36.07
C GLU A 377 17.06 0.27 -36.08
N ILE A 378 17.73 1.42 -36.00
CA ILE A 378 17.11 2.74 -36.11
C ILE A 378 16.45 2.91 -37.49
N THR A 379 17.13 2.49 -38.57
CA THR A 379 16.59 2.57 -39.94
C THR A 379 15.34 1.69 -40.10
N ASN A 380 15.32 0.50 -39.47
CA ASN A 380 14.14 -0.37 -39.47
C ASN A 380 12.97 0.23 -38.67
N MET A 381 13.23 0.84 -37.52
CA MET A 381 12.19 1.51 -36.72
C MET A 381 11.58 2.71 -37.46
N CYS A 382 12.40 3.55 -38.12
CA CYS A 382 11.89 4.66 -38.93
C CYS A 382 11.04 4.18 -40.12
N LYS A 383 11.31 2.98 -40.65
CA LYS A 383 10.53 2.37 -41.74
C LYS A 383 9.15 1.91 -41.26
N ILE A 384 9.09 1.27 -40.08
CA ILE A 384 7.83 0.85 -39.43
C ILE A 384 6.96 2.07 -39.10
N ILE A 385 7.56 3.16 -38.61
CA ILE A 385 6.83 4.40 -38.28
C ILE A 385 6.27 5.05 -39.56
N LYS A 386 7.01 5.05 -40.67
CA LYS A 386 6.51 5.54 -41.97
C LYS A 386 5.40 4.65 -42.55
N GLU A 387 5.43 3.34 -42.30
CA GLU A 387 4.37 2.42 -42.71
C GLU A 387 3.09 2.61 -41.87
N TRP A 388 3.22 2.99 -40.58
CA TRP A 388 2.08 3.41 -39.76
C TRP A 388 1.45 4.73 -40.22
N ASP A 389 2.26 5.72 -40.58
CA ASP A 389 1.79 7.06 -40.99
C ASP A 389 1.14 7.06 -42.41
N SER A 390 1.40 6.02 -43.22
CA SER A 390 0.83 5.87 -44.56
C SER A 390 -0.42 4.98 -44.61
N SER A 391 -0.83 4.37 -43.49
CA SER A 391 -2.07 3.59 -43.42
C SER A 391 -3.28 4.48 -43.12
N ALA A 392 -3.81 5.10 -44.17
CA ALA A 392 -5.02 5.93 -44.14
C ALA A 392 -6.30 5.09 -44.01
N ASP A 393 -6.47 4.37 -42.89
CA ASP A 393 -7.75 3.78 -42.47
C ASP A 393 -8.14 4.30 -41.07
N LEU A 394 -8.38 5.62 -41.00
CA LEU A 394 -8.74 6.38 -39.79
C LEU A 394 -10.23 6.25 -39.39
N LEU A 395 -10.85 5.07 -39.55
CA LEU A 395 -12.27 4.88 -39.21
C LEU A 395 -12.60 3.70 -38.27
N SER A 396 -11.63 3.12 -37.56
CA SER A 396 -11.95 2.12 -36.53
C SER A 396 -11.24 2.27 -35.17
N ILE A 397 -10.54 3.38 -34.92
CA ILE A 397 -9.85 3.60 -33.64
C ILE A 397 -10.71 4.47 -32.71
N SER A 398 -11.76 3.89 -32.13
CA SER A 398 -12.50 4.50 -31.01
C SER A 398 -12.11 3.93 -29.63
N THR A 399 -11.06 3.11 -29.55
CA THR A 399 -10.66 2.42 -28.31
C THR A 399 -9.16 2.43 -27.99
N VAL A 400 -8.40 3.40 -28.49
CA VAL A 400 -7.06 3.68 -27.90
C VAL A 400 -7.28 4.69 -26.77
N LYS A 401 -7.07 4.24 -25.53
CA LYS A 401 -7.16 5.09 -24.33
C LYS A 401 -6.27 6.32 -24.52
N LEU A 402 -6.80 7.49 -24.18
CA LEU A 402 -6.10 8.78 -24.25
C LEU A 402 -4.72 8.75 -23.56
N ASP A 403 -4.57 7.88 -22.56
CA ASP A 403 -3.34 7.65 -21.80
C ASP A 403 -2.25 6.96 -22.64
N THR A 404 -2.63 6.07 -23.56
CA THR A 404 -1.69 5.40 -24.47
C THR A 404 -1.10 6.39 -25.48
N LEU A 405 -1.94 7.29 -26.02
CA LEU A 405 -1.50 8.37 -26.90
C LEU A 405 -0.60 9.40 -26.20
N LYS A 406 -0.90 9.73 -24.94
CA LYS A 406 -0.03 10.58 -24.11
C LYS A 406 1.33 9.92 -23.85
N ASN A 407 1.34 8.64 -23.52
CA ASN A 407 2.58 7.91 -23.23
C ASN A 407 3.46 7.73 -24.48
N CYS A 408 2.85 7.49 -25.65
CA CYS A 408 3.59 7.45 -26.92
C CYS A 408 4.19 8.83 -27.26
N ASN A 409 3.46 9.92 -27.00
CA ASN A 409 3.95 11.27 -27.27
C ASN A 409 5.09 11.68 -26.31
N ILE A 410 5.02 11.26 -25.04
CA ILE A 410 6.10 11.45 -24.07
C ILE A 410 7.34 10.65 -24.49
N ALA A 411 7.17 9.37 -24.87
CA ALA A 411 8.27 8.54 -25.35
C ALA A 411 8.92 9.11 -26.62
N TYR A 412 8.13 9.63 -27.56
CA TYR A 412 8.63 10.28 -28.78
C TYR A 412 9.43 11.55 -28.46
N ASN A 413 8.93 12.40 -27.57
CA ASN A 413 9.62 13.65 -27.21
C ASN A 413 10.93 13.38 -26.46
N ASN A 414 10.93 12.40 -25.54
CA ASN A 414 12.16 12.00 -24.83
C ASN A 414 13.19 11.39 -25.79
N PHE A 415 12.74 10.62 -26.79
CA PHE A 415 13.62 10.06 -27.81
C PHE A 415 14.17 11.14 -28.76
N LYS A 416 13.34 12.11 -29.16
CA LYS A 416 13.76 13.25 -29.96
C LYS A 416 14.79 14.11 -29.22
N GLU A 417 14.56 14.41 -27.95
CA GLU A 417 15.50 15.14 -27.10
C GLU A 417 16.82 14.36 -26.93
N PHE A 418 16.74 13.04 -26.78
CA PHE A 418 17.94 12.18 -26.74
C PHE A 418 18.75 12.25 -28.04
N ILE A 419 18.10 12.21 -29.21
CA ILE A 419 18.75 12.34 -30.52
C ILE A 419 19.39 13.73 -30.65
N GLU A 420 18.66 14.80 -30.36
CA GLU A 420 19.13 16.19 -30.49
C GLU A 420 20.27 16.52 -29.51
N THR A 421 20.35 15.83 -28.37
CA THR A 421 21.36 16.07 -27.33
C THR A 421 22.61 15.21 -27.51
N ASN A 422 22.49 14.00 -28.06
CA ASN A 422 23.58 13.01 -28.08
C ASN A 422 24.10 12.68 -29.47
N ILE A 423 23.46 13.19 -30.52
CA ILE A 423 23.93 13.09 -31.90
C ILE A 423 24.11 14.54 -32.38
N GLU A 424 25.35 15.05 -32.32
CA GLU A 424 25.69 16.34 -32.95
C GLU A 424 25.28 16.33 -34.44
N PRO A 425 24.86 17.48 -34.99
CA PRO A 425 24.16 17.58 -36.28
C PRO A 425 24.89 17.00 -37.51
#